data_AF-A0A292Z164-F1
#
_entry.id   AF-A0A292Z164-F1
#
_cell.length_a   1.000
_cell.length_b   1.000
_cell.length_c   1.000
_cell.angle_alpha   90.00
_cell.angle_beta   90.00
_cell.angle_gamma   90.00
#
_symmetry.space_group_name_H-M   'P 1'
#
loop_
_entity.id
_entity.type
_entity.pdbx_description
1 polymer ?
#
loop_
_entity_poly.entity_id
_entity_poly.type
_entity_poly.pdbx_seq_one_letter_code
_entity_poly.pdbx_strand_id
1 'polypeptide(L)'
;MRFDEREIEKIRPGNLRVPRSEFAALWDTAEVQASELAASGYTDWVSGGVAMTCRWLAGAVVVSHDGQRQMPIAPITRHERPAFEEVIEAEYLAAVAMEVRPPRERLYGDRTGYVEAVLATLRWAWRRSGPVPDLRPVN
;
A
#
# COMPACT_ATOMS: atom_id res chain seq x y z
N MET A 1 0.11 -13.65 -0.29
CA MET A 1 -1.02 -13.75 0.67
C MET A 1 -2.30 -13.76 -0.16
N ARG A 2 -3.35 -14.52 0.21
CA ARG A 2 -4.58 -14.54 -0.61
C ARG A 2 -5.52 -13.43 -0.14
N PHE A 3 -5.83 -12.51 -1.04
CA PHE A 3 -6.88 -11.51 -0.89
C PHE A 3 -8.23 -12.20 -0.58
N ASP A 4 -8.93 -11.73 0.46
CA ASP A 4 -10.28 -12.16 0.80
C ASP A 4 -11.24 -10.97 0.59
N GLU A 5 -12.20 -11.12 -0.33
CA GLU A 5 -13.22 -10.09 -0.62
C GLU A 5 -13.97 -9.62 0.63
N ARG A 6 -14.06 -10.46 1.68
CA ARG A 6 -14.65 -10.09 2.97
C ARG A 6 -13.86 -9.01 3.72
N GLU A 7 -12.60 -8.77 3.37
CA GLU A 7 -11.83 -7.64 3.89
C GLU A 7 -12.27 -6.32 3.29
N ILE A 8 -12.78 -6.32 2.05
CA ILE A 8 -13.29 -5.12 1.37
C ILE A 8 -14.57 -4.58 2.01
N GLU A 9 -15.43 -5.48 2.47
CA GLU A 9 -16.69 -5.11 3.13
C GLU A 9 -16.45 -4.44 4.49
N LYS A 10 -15.34 -4.79 5.16
CA LYS A 10 -14.96 -4.29 6.48
C LYS A 10 -14.23 -2.95 6.44
N ILE A 11 -13.89 -2.47 5.25
CA ILE A 11 -13.23 -1.17 5.08
C ILE A 11 -14.15 -0.08 5.63
N ARG A 12 -13.59 0.72 6.56
CA ARG A 12 -14.32 1.81 7.20
C ARG A 12 -14.89 2.77 6.15
N PRO A 13 -16.15 3.19 6.28
CA PRO A 13 -16.68 4.31 5.51
C PRO A 13 -15.76 5.52 5.64
N GLY A 14 -15.46 6.20 4.54
CA GLY A 14 -14.53 7.33 4.52
C GLY A 14 -13.13 6.97 4.01
N ASN A 15 -12.57 5.80 4.36
CA ASN A 15 -11.21 5.42 3.99
C ASN A 15 -10.97 5.31 2.48
N LEU A 16 -12.02 5.02 1.71
CA LEU A 16 -11.96 4.93 0.25
C LEU A 16 -12.91 5.96 -0.38
N ARG A 17 -12.39 6.67 -1.38
CA ARG A 17 -13.14 7.59 -2.24
C ARG A 17 -13.30 7.06 -3.68
N VAL A 18 -12.89 5.82 -3.90
CA VAL A 18 -13.02 5.05 -5.15
C VAL A 18 -13.96 3.86 -4.96
N PRO A 19 -14.54 3.29 -6.03
CA PRO A 19 -15.35 2.08 -5.92
C PRO A 19 -14.60 0.92 -5.27
N ARG A 20 -15.25 0.22 -4.36
CA ARG A 20 -14.68 -0.94 -3.64
C ARG A 20 -14.23 -2.06 -4.57
N SER A 21 -14.93 -2.27 -5.69
CA SER A 21 -14.57 -3.26 -6.70
C SER A 21 -13.27 -2.91 -7.44
N GLU A 22 -13.04 -1.63 -7.75
CA GLU A 22 -11.79 -1.19 -8.36
C GLU A 22 -10.63 -1.32 -7.37
N PHE A 23 -10.86 -0.95 -6.11
CA PHE A 23 -9.89 -1.14 -5.02
C PHE A 23 -9.53 -2.61 -4.81
N ALA A 24 -10.53 -3.50 -4.81
CA ALA A 24 -10.33 -4.94 -4.73
C ALA A 24 -9.47 -5.47 -5.87
N ALA A 25 -9.78 -5.09 -7.12
CA ALA A 25 -9.05 -5.54 -8.29
C ALA A 25 -7.58 -5.12 -8.28
N LEU A 26 -7.29 -3.86 -7.90
CA LEU A 26 -5.91 -3.39 -7.76
C LEU A 26 -5.17 -4.16 -6.67
N TRP A 27 -5.80 -4.32 -5.50
CA TRP A 27 -5.17 -4.98 -4.37
C TRP A 27 -4.85 -6.44 -4.69
N ASP A 28 -5.80 -7.20 -5.22
CA ASP A 28 -5.56 -8.59 -5.63
C ASP A 28 -4.41 -8.71 -6.64
N THR A 29 -4.39 -7.83 -7.65
CA THR A 29 -3.32 -7.80 -8.65
C THR A 29 -1.95 -7.52 -8.02
N ALA A 30 -1.86 -6.56 -7.10
CA ALA A 30 -0.63 -6.22 -6.41
C ALA A 30 -0.15 -7.34 -5.47
N GLU A 31 -1.06 -8.06 -4.82
CA GLU A 31 -0.75 -9.22 -3.97
C GLU A 31 -0.16 -10.39 -4.77
N VAL A 32 -0.74 -10.67 -5.93
CA VAL A 32 -0.28 -11.72 -6.85
C VAL A 32 1.11 -11.40 -7.35
N GLN A 33 1.33 -10.22 -7.94
CA GLN A 33 2.66 -9.81 -8.44
C GLN A 33 3.71 -9.75 -7.31
N ALA A 34 3.30 -9.16 -6.18
CA ALA A 34 3.89 -9.28 -4.85
C ALA A 34 4.54 -10.65 -4.57
N SER A 35 3.69 -11.66 -4.64
CA SER A 35 4.00 -13.02 -4.23
C SER A 35 4.80 -13.79 -5.28
N GLU A 36 4.52 -13.60 -6.56
CA GLU A 36 5.21 -14.28 -7.68
C GLU A 36 6.68 -13.85 -7.79
N LEU A 37 6.95 -12.55 -7.69
CA LEU A 37 8.33 -12.05 -7.73
C LEU A 37 9.11 -12.44 -6.47
N ALA A 38 8.48 -12.40 -5.30
CA ALA A 38 9.08 -12.89 -4.07
C ALA A 38 9.42 -14.38 -4.14
N ALA A 39 8.54 -15.21 -4.72
CA ALA A 39 8.82 -16.63 -4.97
C ALA A 39 9.98 -16.86 -5.94
N SER A 40 10.24 -15.88 -6.81
CA SER A 40 11.36 -15.87 -7.76
C SER A 40 12.66 -15.27 -7.17
N GLY A 41 12.67 -14.90 -5.89
CA GLY A 41 13.83 -14.33 -5.19
C GLY A 41 14.01 -12.82 -5.37
N TYR A 42 13.06 -12.13 -6.01
CA TYR A 42 13.10 -10.69 -6.24
C TYR A 42 12.07 -9.97 -5.38
N THR A 43 12.42 -8.81 -4.83
CA THR A 43 11.46 -7.96 -4.12
C THR A 43 10.92 -6.91 -5.08
N ASP A 44 9.65 -7.02 -5.44
CA ASP A 44 8.96 -5.96 -6.18
C ASP A 44 8.45 -4.89 -5.22
N TRP A 45 9.16 -3.77 -5.23
CA TRP A 45 8.86 -2.64 -4.39
C TRP A 45 7.65 -1.83 -4.85
N VAL A 46 7.31 -1.85 -6.14
CA VAL A 46 6.12 -1.19 -6.66
C VAL A 46 4.88 -1.96 -6.21
N SER A 47 4.77 -3.24 -6.57
CA SER A 47 3.63 -4.07 -6.16
C SER A 47 3.57 -4.22 -4.64
N GLY A 48 4.71 -4.34 -3.97
CA GLY A 48 4.78 -4.38 -2.50
C GLY A 48 4.29 -3.09 -1.84
N GLY A 49 4.60 -1.92 -2.42
CA GLY A 49 4.11 -0.62 -1.96
C GLY A 49 2.59 -0.48 -2.10
N VAL A 50 2.04 -0.87 -3.26
CA VAL A 50 0.59 -0.87 -3.49
C VAL A 50 -0.11 -1.85 -2.53
N ALA A 51 0.33 -3.11 -2.48
CA ALA A 51 -0.29 -4.13 -1.63
C ALA A 51 -0.26 -3.74 -0.15
N MET A 52 0.87 -3.22 0.35
CA MET A 52 0.96 -2.79 1.75
C MET A 52 0.05 -1.61 2.06
N THR A 53 -0.06 -0.64 1.15
CA THR A 53 -0.98 0.50 1.30
C THR A 53 -2.44 0.04 1.31
N CYS A 54 -2.81 -0.88 0.41
CA CYS A 54 -4.17 -1.42 0.35
C CYS A 54 -4.55 -2.17 1.62
N ARG A 55 -3.68 -3.06 2.12
CA ARG A 55 -3.87 -3.76 3.42
C ARG A 55 -4.12 -2.78 4.57
N TRP A 56 -3.33 -1.71 4.62
CA TRP A 56 -3.45 -0.71 5.68
C TRP A 56 -4.75 0.09 5.60
N LEU A 57 -5.13 0.58 4.42
CA LEU A 57 -6.41 1.26 4.21
C LEU A 57 -7.60 0.38 4.55
N ALA A 58 -7.49 -0.93 4.26
CA ALA A 58 -8.52 -1.91 4.55
C ALA A 58 -8.57 -2.34 6.03
N GLY A 59 -7.52 -2.06 6.82
CA GLY A 59 -7.37 -2.61 8.16
C GLY A 59 -7.22 -4.13 8.18
N ALA A 60 -6.70 -4.70 7.08
CA ALA A 60 -6.52 -6.13 6.88
C ALA A 60 -5.52 -6.71 7.88
N VAL A 61 -5.94 -7.70 8.65
CA VAL A 61 -5.03 -8.38 9.59
C VAL A 61 -4.16 -9.33 8.80
N VAL A 62 -2.86 -9.03 8.73
CA VAL A 62 -1.89 -9.85 8.02
C VAL A 62 -1.40 -10.96 8.93
N VAL A 63 -1.30 -12.18 8.42
CA VAL A 63 -0.61 -13.27 9.13
C VAL A 63 0.84 -13.27 8.65
N SER A 64 1.78 -13.07 9.57
CA SER A 64 3.21 -13.15 9.27
C SER A 64 3.62 -14.59 8.93
N HIS A 65 4.83 -14.76 8.38
CA HIS A 65 5.39 -16.09 8.10
C HIS A 65 5.46 -17.00 9.34
N ASP A 66 5.61 -16.42 10.54
CA ASP A 66 5.60 -17.13 11.83
C ASP A 66 4.18 -17.42 12.37
N GLY A 67 3.14 -17.16 11.57
CA GLY A 67 1.75 -17.37 11.96
C GLY A 67 1.19 -16.28 12.89
N GLN A 68 1.93 -15.21 13.17
CA GLN A 68 1.48 -14.13 14.04
C GLN A 68 0.55 -13.17 13.30
N ARG A 69 -0.58 -12.83 13.93
CA ARG A 69 -1.48 -11.79 13.43
C ARG A 69 -0.85 -10.43 13.69
N GLN A 70 -0.57 -9.70 12.63
CA GLN A 70 -0.03 -8.35 12.67
C GLN A 70 -1.08 -7.36 12.18
N MET A 71 -1.24 -6.29 12.95
CA MET A 71 -1.97 -5.12 12.48
C MET A 71 -1.23 -4.52 11.29
N PRO A 72 -1.95 -4.07 10.25
CA PRO A 72 -1.28 -3.45 9.12
C PRO A 72 -0.65 -2.13 9.56
N ILE A 73 0.57 -1.89 9.11
CA ILE A 73 1.40 -0.75 9.47
C ILE A 73 1.34 0.28 8.35
N ALA A 74 1.31 1.57 8.70
CA ALA A 74 1.35 2.64 7.72
C ALA A 74 2.64 2.56 6.85
N PRO A 75 2.54 2.62 5.52
CA PRO A 75 3.63 2.27 4.61
C PRO A 75 4.90 3.14 4.72
N ILE A 76 4.71 4.46 4.85
CA ILE A 76 5.72 5.50 4.99
C ILE A 76 6.06 5.76 6.45
N THR A 77 5.09 6.18 7.26
CA THR A 77 5.38 6.64 8.64
C THR A 77 5.61 5.50 9.61
N ARG A 78 5.29 4.26 9.20
CA ARG A 78 5.43 3.05 10.01
C ARG A 78 4.59 3.05 11.30
N HIS A 79 3.56 3.89 11.37
CA HIS A 79 2.62 3.89 12.48
C HIS A 79 1.78 2.62 12.53
N GLU A 80 1.65 2.02 13.72
CA GLU A 80 0.81 0.86 13.98
C GLU A 80 -0.67 1.23 14.23
N ARG A 81 -1.04 2.48 13.92
CA ARG A 81 -2.40 2.97 14.09
C ARG A 81 -3.27 2.50 12.92
N PRO A 82 -4.54 2.13 13.19
CA PRO A 82 -5.50 1.91 12.13
C PRO A 82 -5.63 3.15 11.24
N ALA A 83 -5.92 2.92 9.95
CA ALA A 83 -6.18 3.98 8.98
C ALA A 83 -7.49 4.72 9.34
N PHE A 84 -7.39 5.71 10.23
CA PHE A 84 -8.40 6.75 10.40
C PHE A 84 -8.09 7.89 9.42
N GLU A 85 -9.09 8.69 9.07
CA GLU A 85 -8.94 9.75 8.06
C GLU A 85 -7.76 10.69 8.34
N GLU A 86 -7.53 11.06 9.60
CA GLU A 86 -6.41 11.93 9.98
C GLU A 86 -5.05 11.23 9.82
N VAL A 87 -5.02 9.91 10.04
CA VAL A 87 -3.80 9.10 9.86
C VAL A 87 -3.53 8.88 8.38
N ILE A 88 -4.56 8.64 7.56
CA ILE A 88 -4.45 8.55 6.09
C ILE A 88 -3.94 9.87 5.51
N GLU A 89 -4.45 11.00 6.01
CA GLU A 89 -4.00 12.32 5.59
C GLU A 89 -2.55 12.58 5.96
N ALA A 90 -2.14 12.27 7.20
CA ALA A 90 -0.76 12.40 7.63
C ALA A 90 0.19 11.52 6.80
N GLU A 91 -0.24 10.31 6.48
CA GLU A 91 0.51 9.38 5.63
C GLU A 91 0.69 9.91 4.20
N TYR A 92 -0.39 10.46 3.63
CA TYR A 92 -0.33 11.11 2.32
C TYR A 92 0.66 12.27 2.30
N LEU A 93 0.63 13.14 3.31
CA LEU A 93 1.55 14.27 3.41
C LEU A 93 3.00 13.81 3.60
N ALA A 94 3.23 12.74 4.36
CA ALA A 94 4.54 12.15 4.50
C ALA A 94 5.06 11.58 3.18
N ALA A 95 4.21 10.88 2.41
CA ALA A 95 4.56 10.37 1.09
C ALA A 95 4.91 11.49 0.11
N VAL A 96 4.14 12.58 0.09
CA VAL A 96 4.44 13.78 -0.72
C VAL A 96 5.78 14.41 -0.32
N ALA A 97 6.05 14.56 0.98
CA ALA A 97 7.30 15.12 1.47
C ALA A 97 8.51 14.27 1.06
N MET A 98 8.37 12.94 1.07
CA MET A 98 9.41 12.01 0.63
C MET A 98 9.64 12.05 -0.89
N GLU A 99 8.59 12.19 -1.70
CA GLU A 99 8.72 12.34 -3.16
C GLU A 99 9.49 13.64 -3.51
N VAL A 100 9.17 14.75 -2.84
CA VAL A 100 9.81 16.06 -3.08
C VAL A 100 11.25 16.10 -2.58
N ARG A 101 11.52 15.49 -1.43
CA ARG A 101 12.84 15.50 -0.80
C ARG A 101 13.19 14.09 -0.32
N PRO A 102 13.60 13.20 -1.23
CA PRO A 102 14.02 11.86 -0.84
C PRO A 102 15.18 11.95 0.15
N PRO A 103 15.19 11.11 1.21
CA PRO A 103 16.31 11.04 2.14
C PRO A 103 17.61 10.81 1.35
N ARG A 104 18.65 11.62 1.65
CA ARG A 104 19.91 11.60 0.87
C ARG A 104 20.65 10.26 0.92
N GLU A 105 20.35 9.35 1.87
CA GLU A 105 20.98 8.02 1.96
C GLU A 105 20.14 7.03 2.81
N ARG A 106 20.14 5.76 2.36
CA ARG A 106 19.98 4.49 3.11
C ARG A 106 18.66 4.07 3.79
N LEU A 107 17.71 4.95 4.12
CA LEU A 107 16.49 4.48 4.83
C LEU A 107 15.63 3.52 3.99
N TYR A 108 15.72 3.62 2.65
CA TYR A 108 14.97 2.78 1.72
C TYR A 108 15.83 1.95 0.77
N GLY A 109 17.16 2.06 0.70
CA GLY A 109 17.98 1.19 -0.18
C GLY A 109 17.44 1.07 -1.62
N ASP A 110 17.65 -0.08 -2.27
CA ASP A 110 17.15 -0.47 -3.61
C ASP A 110 15.61 -0.61 -3.72
N ARG A 111 14.84 0.22 -2.99
CA ARG A 111 13.36 0.26 -3.00
C ARG A 111 12.83 1.16 -4.10
N THR A 112 13.39 1.05 -5.30
CA THR A 112 13.02 1.86 -6.45
C THR A 112 11.51 1.75 -6.73
N GLY A 113 10.82 2.89 -6.84
CA GLY A 113 9.38 2.95 -7.12
C GLY A 113 8.46 2.73 -5.92
N TYR A 114 8.99 2.42 -4.72
CA TYR A 114 8.16 2.15 -3.54
C TYR A 114 7.35 3.36 -3.09
N VAL A 115 8.00 4.53 -2.94
CA VAL A 115 7.35 5.74 -2.42
C VAL A 115 6.34 6.25 -3.44
N GLU A 116 6.70 6.19 -4.72
CA GLU A 116 5.87 6.53 -5.86
C GLU A 116 4.61 5.66 -5.90
N ALA A 117 4.75 4.35 -5.68
CA ALA A 117 3.63 3.41 -5.64
C ALA A 117 2.67 3.69 -4.46
N VAL A 118 3.21 3.93 -3.26
CA VAL A 118 2.42 4.30 -2.09
C VAL A 118 1.67 5.61 -2.34
N LEU A 119 2.36 6.63 -2.84
CA LEU A 119 1.76 7.92 -3.12
C LEU A 119 0.71 7.86 -4.23
N ALA A 120 0.96 7.11 -5.31
CA ALA A 120 -0.02 6.88 -6.36
C ALA A 120 -1.28 6.22 -5.79
N THR A 121 -1.12 5.23 -4.92
CA THR A 121 -2.24 4.54 -4.26
C THR A 121 -3.05 5.49 -3.38
N LEU A 122 -2.40 6.33 -2.57
CA LEU A 122 -3.09 7.32 -1.73
C LEU A 122 -3.73 8.45 -2.55
N ARG A 123 -3.07 8.91 -3.63
CA ARG A 123 -3.65 9.87 -4.58
C ARG A 123 -4.96 9.31 -5.17
N TRP A 124 -4.93 8.07 -5.63
CA TRP A 124 -6.08 7.43 -6.26
C TRP A 124 -7.17 7.09 -5.24
N ALA A 125 -6.87 6.26 -4.24
CA ALA A 125 -7.86 5.69 -3.34
C ALA A 125 -8.41 6.69 -2.31
N TRP A 126 -7.56 7.56 -1.75
CA TRP A 126 -7.93 8.52 -0.70
C TRP A 126 -8.23 9.91 -1.26
N ARG A 127 -7.38 10.47 -2.12
CA ARG A 127 -7.62 11.83 -2.67
C ARG A 127 -8.58 11.83 -3.86
N ARG A 128 -8.91 10.67 -4.44
CA ARG A 128 -9.65 10.54 -5.70
C ARG A 128 -9.03 11.39 -6.81
N SER A 129 -7.71 11.35 -6.89
CA SER A 129 -6.89 12.13 -7.81
C SER A 129 -5.91 11.22 -8.55
N GLY A 130 -5.73 11.46 -9.85
CA GLY A 130 -4.85 10.63 -10.67
C GLY A 130 -5.44 9.28 -11.07
N PRO A 131 -4.73 8.52 -11.93
CA PRO A 131 -5.17 7.22 -12.41
C PRO A 131 -5.00 6.13 -11.35
N VAL A 132 -5.55 4.94 -11.64
CA VAL A 132 -5.22 3.71 -10.91
C VAL A 132 -3.68 3.52 -10.94
N PRO A 133 -3.04 3.15 -9.80
CA PRO A 133 -1.61 2.91 -9.74
C PRO A 133 -1.12 1.90 -10.79
N ASP A 134 0.00 2.22 -11.43
CA ASP A 134 0.70 1.32 -12.35
C ASP A 134 1.60 0.39 -11.56
N LEU A 135 1.42 -0.92 -11.75
CA LEU A 135 2.19 -1.97 -11.07
C LEU A 135 3.45 -2.36 -11.85
N ARG A 136 3.67 -1.81 -13.04
CA ARG A 136 4.88 -2.11 -13.81
C ARG A 136 6.12 -1.61 -13.06
N PRO A 137 7.18 -2.43 -12.95
CA PRO A 137 8.41 -2.01 -12.30
C PRO A 137 9.01 -0.79 -13.01
N VAL A 138 9.59 0.10 -12.20
CA VAL A 138 10.32 1.27 -12.71
C VAL A 138 11.70 0.78 -13.15
N ASN A 139 11.98 0.85 -14.47
CA ASN A 139 13.29 0.53 -15.07
C ASN A 139 14.36 1.56 -14.69
#